data_AF-A0A7T7HB06-F1
#
_entry.id   AF-A0A7T7HB06-F1
#
_cell.length_a   1.000
_cell.length_b   1.000
_cell.length_c   1.000
_cell.angle_alpha   90.00
_cell.angle_beta   90.00
_cell.angle_gamma   90.00
#
_symmetry.space_group_name_H-M   'P 1'
#
loop_
_entity.id
_entity.type
_entity.pdbx_description
1 polymer ?
#
loop_
_entity_poly.entity_id
_entity_poly.type
_entity_poly.pdbx_seq_one_letter_code
_entity_poly.pdbx_strand_id
1 'polypeptide(L)'
;MNFSLKQTGQKWLNWAVKNPKKFFTYSMLFLSVSFVVSMIQGIFFPSETAFKIKPPVLYSQSNTSQNTTVNNEKEMEKIVTELKALKVKRDNHALQKEDSLRIEYLFNQFQKLKNDR
;
A
#
# COMPACT_ATOMS: atom_id res chain seq x y z
N MET A 1 42.51 -6.99 3.24
CA MET A 1 41.67 -8.17 2.88
C MET A 1 41.57 -8.41 1.36
N ASN A 2 42.59 -8.07 0.55
CA ASN A 2 42.53 -8.15 -0.93
C ASN A 2 43.54 -9.12 -1.56
N PHE A 3 44.54 -9.58 -0.80
CA PHE A 3 45.61 -10.43 -1.32
C PHE A 3 45.17 -11.88 -1.53
N SER A 4 44.33 -12.42 -0.63
CA SER A 4 43.81 -13.78 -0.73
C SER A 4 42.90 -13.96 -1.96
N LEU A 5 42.05 -12.98 -2.28
CA LEU A 5 41.19 -13.01 -3.47
C LEU A 5 42.00 -13.04 -4.77
N LYS A 6 43.06 -12.21 -4.87
CA LYS A 6 43.96 -12.21 -6.04
C LYS A 6 44.67 -13.53 -6.23
N GLN A 7 45.24 -14.12 -5.18
CA GLN A 7 45.89 -15.44 -5.28
C GLN A 7 44.91 -16.55 -5.66
N THR A 8 43.70 -16.52 -5.11
CA THR A 8 42.69 -17.56 -5.37
C THR A 8 42.19 -17.48 -6.81
N GLY A 9 41.95 -16.27 -7.33
CA GLY A 9 41.59 -16.05 -8.73
C GLY A 9 42.69 -16.49 -9.70
N GLN A 10 43.95 -16.21 -9.39
CA GLN A 10 45.08 -16.59 -10.25
C GLN A 10 45.29 -18.12 -10.30
N LYS A 11 45.06 -18.82 -9.19
CA LYS A 11 45.05 -20.30 -9.16
C LYS A 11 43.89 -20.88 -9.97
N TRP A 12 42.71 -20.28 -9.90
CA TRP A 12 41.54 -20.67 -10.70
C TRP A 12 41.77 -20.47 -12.20
N LEU A 13 42.33 -19.33 -12.61
CA LEU A 13 42.67 -19.06 -14.00
C LEU A 13 43.72 -20.06 -14.52
N ASN A 14 44.78 -20.32 -13.75
CA ASN A 14 45.78 -21.32 -14.12
C ASN A 14 45.20 -22.74 -14.23
N TRP A 15 44.22 -23.09 -13.40
CA TRP A 15 43.53 -24.37 -13.50
C TRP A 15 42.64 -24.45 -14.75
N ALA A 16 41.91 -23.37 -15.07
CA ALA A 16 41.06 -23.28 -16.26
C ALA A 16 41.87 -23.42 -17.55
N VAL A 17 43.03 -22.76 -17.62
CA VAL A 17 43.97 -22.87 -18.76
C VAL A 17 44.53 -24.28 -18.90
N LYS A 18 44.85 -24.95 -17.79
CA LYS A 18 45.37 -26.33 -17.80
C LYS A 18 44.33 -27.38 -18.19
N ASN A 19 43.05 -27.15 -17.92
CA ASN A 19 41.97 -28.11 -18.18
C ASN A 19 40.80 -27.48 -18.94
N PRO A 20 41.00 -27.04 -20.20
CA PRO A 20 40.03 -26.24 -20.93
C PRO A 20 38.72 -26.98 -21.20
N LYS A 21 38.79 -28.29 -21.49
CA LYS A 21 37.60 -29.13 -21.73
C LYS A 21 36.69 -29.19 -20.51
N LYS A 22 37.25 -29.43 -19.32
CA LYS A 22 36.47 -29.54 -18.08
C LYS A 22 35.88 -28.18 -17.69
N PHE A 23 36.66 -27.11 -17.83
CA PHE A 23 36.19 -25.75 -17.58
C PHE A 23 34.99 -25.40 -18.48
N PHE A 24 35.08 -25.72 -19.77
CA PHE A 24 33.97 -25.51 -20.71
C PHE A 24 32.74 -26.33 -20.32
N THR A 25 32.89 -27.61 -19.98
CA THR A 25 31.76 -28.45 -19.55
C THR A 25 31.06 -27.90 -18.32
N TYR A 26 31.79 -27.50 -17.27
CA TYR A 26 31.19 -26.91 -16.08
C TYR A 26 30.53 -25.57 -16.37
N SER A 27 31.15 -24.74 -17.21
CA SER A 27 30.57 -23.45 -17.61
C SER A 27 29.29 -23.64 -18.43
N MET A 28 29.27 -24.62 -19.34
CA MET A 28 28.11 -24.98 -20.15
C MET A 28 26.96 -25.49 -19.27
N LEU A 29 27.27 -26.34 -18.28
CA LEU A 29 26.30 -26.85 -17.31
C LEU A 29 25.72 -25.70 -16.46
N PHE A 30 26.58 -24.83 -15.95
CA PHE A 30 26.17 -23.67 -15.16
C PHE A 30 25.29 -22.71 -15.97
N LEU A 31 25.66 -22.45 -17.23
CA LEU A 31 24.89 -21.61 -18.14
C LEU A 31 23.52 -22.23 -18.42
N SER A 32 23.46 -23.54 -18.66
CA SER A 32 22.22 -24.27 -18.89
C SER A 32 21.29 -24.23 -17.67
N VAL A 33 21.80 -24.47 -16.47
CA VAL A 33 21.02 -24.38 -15.23
C VAL A 33 20.54 -22.95 -14.99
N SER A 34 21.42 -21.96 -15.17
CA SER A 34 21.06 -20.54 -15.02
C SER A 34 19.95 -20.14 -15.99
N PHE A 35 20.02 -20.61 -17.23
CA PHE A 35 19.00 -20.35 -18.24
C PHE A 35 17.64 -20.93 -17.84
N VAL A 36 17.59 -22.18 -17.35
CA VAL A 36 16.36 -22.81 -16.87
C VAL A 36 15.78 -22.03 -15.69
N VAL A 37 16.62 -21.61 -14.73
CA VAL A 37 16.19 -20.80 -13.59
C VAL A 37 15.65 -19.44 -14.04
N SER A 38 16.33 -18.75 -14.96
CA SER A 38 15.84 -17.48 -15.52
C SER A 38 14.52 -17.64 -16.28
N MET A 39 14.33 -18.75 -16.97
CA MET A 39 13.09 -19.06 -17.69
C MET A 39 11.93 -19.30 -16.71
N ILE A 40 12.17 -20.07 -15.64
CA ILE A 40 11.17 -20.29 -14.58
C ILE A 40 10.88 -18.96 -13.87
N GLN A 41 11.90 -18.16 -13.57
CA GLN A 41 11.72 -16.84 -12.95
C GLN A 41 10.92 -15.90 -13.86
N GLY A 42 11.15 -15.91 -15.17
CA GLY A 42 10.37 -15.10 -16.12
C GLY A 42 8.90 -15.49 -16.23
N ILE A 43 8.57 -16.76 -16.02
CA ILE A 43 7.18 -17.27 -16.03
C ILE A 43 6.49 -17.05 -14.67
N PHE A 44 7.20 -17.32 -13.57
CA PHE A 44 6.61 -17.34 -12.23
C PHE A 44 6.66 -15.99 -11.51
N PHE A 45 7.65 -15.15 -11.84
CA PHE A 45 7.69 -13.73 -11.51
C PHE A 45 7.42 -12.94 -12.78
N PRO A 46 6.15 -12.75 -13.18
CA PRO A 46 5.84 -11.77 -14.21
C PRO A 46 6.43 -10.46 -13.71
N SER A 47 7.47 -9.96 -14.39
CA SER A 47 8.06 -8.70 -13.98
C SER A 47 6.94 -7.67 -14.12
N GLU A 48 6.49 -7.11 -13.00
CA GLU A 48 5.55 -5.99 -12.97
C GLU A 48 6.18 -4.71 -13.56
N THR A 49 7.08 -4.84 -14.52
CA THR A 49 7.84 -3.80 -15.19
C THR A 49 7.28 -3.48 -16.57
N ALA A 50 6.32 -4.26 -17.09
CA ALA A 50 5.73 -3.97 -18.39
C ALA A 50 4.67 -2.85 -18.36
N PHE A 51 3.99 -2.59 -17.23
CA PHE A 51 2.96 -1.54 -17.14
C PHE A 51 2.84 -0.92 -15.74
N LYS A 52 3.96 -0.52 -15.13
CA LYS A 52 3.97 0.38 -13.96
C LYS A 52 4.02 1.87 -14.32
N ILE A 53 3.58 2.23 -15.52
CA ILE A 53 3.19 3.61 -15.77
C ILE A 53 1.85 3.78 -15.08
N LYS A 54 1.85 4.10 -13.78
CA LYS A 54 0.69 4.76 -13.17
C LYS A 54 0.63 6.12 -13.87
N PRO A 55 -0.32 6.37 -14.79
CA PRO A 55 -0.47 7.72 -15.30
C PRO A 55 -0.65 8.65 -14.09
N PRO A 56 0.04 9.80 -14.04
CA PRO A 56 -0.23 10.76 -12.98
C PRO A 56 -1.72 11.05 -13.04
N VAL A 57 -2.39 10.90 -11.90
CA VAL A 57 -3.83 11.17 -11.83
C VAL A 57 -3.95 12.69 -11.88
N LEU A 58 -3.98 13.24 -13.10
CA LEU A 58 -3.90 14.68 -13.30
C LEU A 58 -5.10 15.38 -12.67
N TYR A 59 -6.24 14.67 -12.50
CA TYR A 59 -7.35 15.06 -11.65
C TYR A 59 -8.07 13.81 -11.10
N SER A 60 -7.71 13.34 -9.90
CA SER A 60 -8.53 12.36 -9.15
C SER A 60 -9.37 13.07 -8.10
N GLN A 61 -10.38 13.81 -8.54
CA GLN A 61 -11.35 14.39 -7.60
C GLN A 61 -12.18 13.30 -6.89
N SER A 62 -12.26 12.10 -7.46
CA SER A 62 -13.04 10.97 -6.94
C SER A 62 -12.52 10.37 -5.64
N ASN A 63 -11.19 10.27 -5.45
CA ASN A 63 -10.62 9.65 -4.24
C ASN A 63 -10.69 10.58 -3.03
N THR A 64 -10.60 11.89 -3.23
CA THR A 64 -10.83 12.87 -2.16
C THR A 64 -12.31 12.88 -1.78
N SER A 65 -13.23 12.89 -2.74
CA SER A 65 -14.66 12.86 -2.46
C SER A 65 -15.11 11.58 -1.75
N GLN A 66 -14.56 10.42 -2.09
CA GLN A 66 -14.86 9.16 -1.39
C GLN A 66 -14.38 9.18 0.07
N ASN A 67 -13.16 9.63 0.34
CA ASN A 67 -12.66 9.74 1.72
C ASN A 67 -13.43 10.79 2.52
N THR A 68 -13.78 11.93 1.91
CA THR A 68 -14.64 12.95 2.55
C THR A 68 -16.04 12.41 2.82
N THR A 69 -16.63 11.63 1.90
CA THR A 69 -17.96 11.02 2.08
C THR A 69 -17.96 10.01 3.23
N VAL A 70 -16.97 9.12 3.28
CA VAL A 70 -16.82 8.12 4.36
C VAL A 70 -16.58 8.81 5.70
N ASN A 71 -15.82 9.91 5.73
CA ASN A 71 -15.59 10.67 6.95
C ASN A 71 -16.85 11.44 7.39
N ASN A 72 -17.57 12.05 6.45
CA ASN A 72 -18.83 12.75 6.71
C ASN A 72 -19.92 11.81 7.24
N GLU A 73 -20.00 10.58 6.73
CA GLU A 73 -20.94 9.56 7.22
C GLU A 73 -20.66 9.17 8.68
N LYS A 74 -19.38 9.04 9.07
CA LYS A 74 -18.98 8.77 10.47
C LYS A 74 -19.31 9.94 11.41
N GLU A 75 -19.02 11.17 10.99
CA GLU A 75 -19.36 12.36 11.79
C GLU A 75 -20.89 12.53 11.92
N MET A 76 -21.64 12.21 10.85
CA MET A 76 -23.09 12.21 10.86
C MET A 76 -23.68 11.18 11.85
N GLU A 77 -23.13 9.96 11.87
CA GLU A 77 -23.51 8.89 12.81
C GLU A 77 -23.26 9.30 14.27
N LYS A 78 -22.12 9.96 14.54
CA LYS A 78 -21.79 10.49 15.86
C LYS A 78 -22.80 11.54 16.33
N ILE A 79 -23.16 12.48 15.46
CA ILE A 79 -24.16 13.51 15.77
C ILE A 79 -25.53 12.88 16.08
N VAL A 80 -25.97 11.90 15.29
CA VAL A 80 -27.24 11.19 15.51
C VAL A 80 -27.24 10.46 16.86
N THR A 81 -26.10 9.86 17.22
CA THR A 81 -25.93 9.16 18.49
C THR A 81 -26.02 10.12 19.68
N GLU A 82 -25.38 11.29 19.59
CA GLU A 82 -25.48 12.35 20.61
C GLU A 82 -26.90 12.89 20.73
N LEU A 83 -27.58 13.18 19.61
CA LEU A 83 -28.97 13.64 19.61
C LEU A 83 -29.93 12.59 20.21
N LYS A 84 -29.68 11.30 19.97
CA LYS A 84 -30.46 10.20 20.58
C LYS A 84 -30.29 10.17 22.09
N ALA A 85 -29.08 10.39 22.60
CA ALA A 85 -28.84 10.49 24.04
C ALA A 85 -29.57 11.70 24.67
N LEU A 86 -29.58 12.85 23.98
CA LEU A 86 -30.32 14.03 24.42
C LEU A 86 -31.84 13.82 24.36
N LYS A 87 -32.34 13.03 23.41
CA LYS A 87 -33.75 12.61 23.36
C LYS A 87 -34.12 11.76 24.58
N VAL A 88 -33.27 10.83 25.00
CA VAL A 88 -33.51 10.04 26.23
C VAL A 88 -33.52 10.95 27.47
N LYS A 89 -32.62 11.95 27.55
CA LYS A 89 -32.64 12.93 28.65
C LYS A 89 -33.93 13.75 28.69
N ARG A 90 -34.44 14.17 27.52
CA ARG A 90 -35.74 14.83 27.38
C ARG A 90 -36.88 13.95 27.89
N ASP A 91 -36.89 12.69 27.47
CA ASP A 91 -37.93 11.73 27.85
C ASP A 91 -37.91 11.45 29.37
N ASN A 92 -36.74 11.59 30.01
CA ASN A 92 -36.56 11.54 31.45
C ASN A 92 -36.76 12.90 32.17
N HIS A 93 -37.29 13.93 31.51
CA HIS A 93 -37.49 15.30 32.03
C HIS A 93 -36.23 15.98 32.60
N ALA A 94 -35.03 15.53 32.24
CA ALA A 94 -33.76 16.02 32.78
C ALA A 94 -33.01 16.97 31.83
N LEU A 95 -33.72 17.56 30.86
CA LEU A 95 -33.12 18.42 29.83
C LEU A 95 -32.83 19.82 30.37
N GLN A 96 -31.60 20.30 30.21
CA GLN A 96 -31.21 21.65 30.64
C GLN A 96 -31.18 22.65 29.47
N LYS A 97 -31.05 23.95 29.76
CA LYS A 97 -31.03 24.99 28.72
C LYS A 97 -29.77 24.90 27.86
N GLU A 98 -28.67 24.44 28.44
CA GLU A 98 -27.39 24.18 27.78
C GLU A 98 -27.52 23.05 26.76
N ASP A 99 -28.31 22.02 27.09
CA ASP A 99 -28.62 20.92 26.16
C ASP A 99 -29.40 21.44 24.95
N SER A 100 -30.22 22.48 25.10
CA SER A 100 -30.99 23.07 23.99
C SER A 100 -30.08 23.75 22.96
N LEU A 101 -29.10 24.53 23.43
CA LEU A 101 -28.07 25.13 22.56
C LEU A 101 -27.23 24.04 21.88
N ARG A 102 -26.92 22.95 22.60
CA ARG A 102 -26.18 21.82 22.05
C ARG A 102 -26.97 21.08 20.97
N ILE A 103 -28.28 20.90 21.14
CA ILE A 103 -29.17 20.30 20.14
C ILE A 103 -29.19 21.15 18.87
N GLU A 104 -29.33 22.47 18.99
CA GLU A 104 -29.34 23.38 17.84
C GLU A 104 -28.01 23.36 17.09
N TYR A 105 -26.89 23.38 17.82
CA TYR A 105 -25.55 23.25 17.24
C TYR A 105 -25.38 21.93 16.47
N LEU A 106 -25.73 20.80 17.10
CA LEU A 106 -25.63 19.46 16.50
C LEU A 106 -26.53 19.32 15.27
N PHE A 107 -27.74 19.87 15.32
CA PHE A 107 -28.67 19.86 14.20
C PHE A 107 -28.15 20.69 13.02
N ASN A 108 -27.61 21.88 13.27
CA ASN A 108 -27.02 22.72 12.23
C ASN A 108 -25.77 22.06 11.60
N GLN A 109 -24.95 21.39 12.40
CA GLN A 109 -23.80 20.63 11.89
C GLN A 109 -24.25 19.47 10.99
N PHE A 110 -25.28 18.73 11.40
CA PHE A 110 -25.87 17.66 10.60
C PHE A 110 -26.41 18.17 9.26
N GLN A 111 -27.15 19.29 9.26
CA GLN A 111 -27.69 19.87 8.03
C GLN A 111 -26.59 20.31 7.07
N LYS A 112 -25.49 20.91 7.56
CA LYS A 112 -24.33 21.27 6.73
C LYS A 112 -23.72 20.04 6.07
N LEU A 113 -23.45 18.98 6.85
CA LEU A 113 -22.90 17.72 6.33
C LEU A 113 -23.81 17.03 5.30
N LYS A 114 -25.14 17.22 5.42
CA LYS A 114 -26.12 16.68 4.48
C LYS A 114 -26.26 17.52 3.20
N ASN A 115 -26.09 18.84 3.29
CA ASN A 115 -26.26 19.77 2.16
C ASN A 115 -24.97 19.92 1.32
N ASP A 116 -23.82 19.57 1.88
CA ASP A 116 -22.53 19.48 1.19
C ASP A 116 -22.37 18.18 0.36
N ARG A 117 -23.41 17.33 0.30
CA ARG A 117 -23.45 16.06 -0.45
C ARG A 117 -24.34 16.20 -1.69
#